data_AF-A0AAR2K034-F1
#
_entry.id   AF-A0AAR2K034-F1
#
_cell.length_a   1.000
_cell.length_b   1.000
_cell.length_c   1.000
_cell.angle_alpha   90.00
_cell.angle_beta   90.00
_cell.angle_gamma   90.00
#
_symmetry.space_group_name_H-M   'P 1'
#
loop_
_entity.id
_entity.type
_entity.pdbx_description
1 polymer ?
#
loop_
_entity_poly.entity_id
_entity_poly.type
_entity_poly.pdbx_seq_one_letter_code
_entity_poly.pdbx_strand_id
1 'polypeptide(L)'
;MATPCNGERFSGANGKSSETRGKRLTDLPTEVLEYILCFPVLNHIDISNVSCCCRRLHDVCDGSGKVWSHQYKLRWPRLQKLYRQNESYDWQKEYRTRHMVCLQIQRTVVSISKRFFTEVPCVGQVLGDSFTEIESLGAPEHFCEDELLSILNSDRRKSLTLKYYAKKILYFLRQQNILRNLKAFLERPPGEQSALEGAVLVDQYCNPLADVTLESISAQLNDITEKVKKYLRVKNASHPSLRTGQGDCMVLEDFELQRQVICALNAVLYDQLQYKGNECDYYNPLNSYIHQVLLRRTGIPISLSVLYMMLARKMGVLLEPVNFPNHFLLRWCQRQASDDIYDYVYIDAFGKGKQLTAKECEYLIRQQVTADYYSSISTNELLLRMVGNLLNIGKRGEGNEKSYQLLRDSLDLYLTIDPDNVQYLLLQARLYFHLGIWPEKVSTVLTVLDILQHIQALDPSQHGAVGYLVQHTLEHIQHKRHPIEPEVKRRSAPEHSQVQYSVGLVMKHKRSGYNCVIYGWDPKCTMSQEWITTMRVHQLSNGANQPFYNVLVQDGTCRYAAQENLEPHSAPLEIAHPEVGRYFTEFADTHYIANEELQTRYPEDTVETQQHPLHSVTVHVLG
;
A
#
# COMPACT_ATOMS: atom_id res chain seq x y z
N MET A 1 -1.87 8.64 62.07
CA MET A 1 -2.11 8.62 63.53
C MET A 1 -2.71 9.95 63.91
N ALA A 2 -3.86 9.90 64.59
CA ALA A 2 -4.53 11.02 65.25
C ALA A 2 -3.57 11.69 66.26
N THR A 3 -3.75 12.94 66.70
CA THR A 3 -4.86 13.41 67.56
C THR A 3 -4.80 14.96 67.70
N PRO A 4 -5.81 15.60 68.35
CA PRO A 4 -6.37 16.90 67.97
C PRO A 4 -6.22 17.98 69.06
N CYS A 5 -6.88 19.12 68.91
CA CYS A 5 -7.20 20.01 70.04
C CYS A 5 -8.64 20.54 69.98
N ASN A 6 -9.25 20.52 71.16
CA ASN A 6 -10.61 20.89 71.54
C ASN A 6 -10.83 22.41 71.66
N GLY A 7 -12.11 22.77 71.73
CA GLY A 7 -12.63 23.95 72.46
C GLY A 7 -13.13 25.06 71.53
N GLU A 8 -14.27 25.72 71.71
CA GLU A 8 -15.26 25.79 72.78
C GLU A 8 -16.60 26.27 72.19
N ARG A 9 -17.71 26.04 72.91
CA ARG A 9 -19.04 26.56 72.58
C ARG A 9 -19.22 27.98 73.14
N PHE A 10 -19.77 28.90 72.33
CA PHE A 10 -20.56 30.01 72.84
C PHE A 10 -21.83 30.21 72.00
N SER A 11 -22.96 30.32 72.71
CA SER A 11 -24.29 30.68 72.25
C SER A 11 -24.45 32.19 72.13
N GLY A 12 -25.04 32.69 71.04
CA GLY A 12 -25.39 34.11 70.88
C GLY A 12 -26.26 34.34 69.66
N ALA A 13 -27.42 34.97 69.88
CA ALA A 13 -28.51 35.14 68.92
C ALA A 13 -28.24 36.23 67.85
N ASN A 14 -29.01 36.10 66.76
CA ASN A 14 -29.41 37.14 65.82
C ASN A 14 -28.32 37.82 64.97
N GLY A 15 -28.10 37.22 63.80
CA GLY A 15 -27.78 37.95 62.58
C GLY A 15 -28.38 37.20 61.41
N LYS A 16 -29.41 37.75 60.75
CA LYS A 16 -29.74 37.38 59.37
C LYS A 16 -28.57 37.85 58.50
N SER A 17 -27.48 37.09 58.45
CA SER A 17 -26.63 37.08 57.27
C SER A 17 -27.39 36.24 56.24
N SER A 18 -27.93 36.92 55.23
CA SER A 18 -28.14 36.31 53.93
C SER A 18 -26.80 35.70 53.51
N GLU A 19 -26.54 34.45 53.87
CA GLU A 19 -25.58 33.65 53.13
C GLU A 19 -26.08 33.70 51.69
N THR A 20 -25.38 34.45 50.85
CA THR A 20 -25.38 34.22 49.41
C THR A 20 -25.08 32.74 49.25
N ARG A 21 -26.14 31.92 49.15
CA ARG A 21 -26.04 30.48 48.97
C ARG A 21 -25.23 30.31 47.69
N GLY A 22 -23.94 30.06 47.85
CA GLY A 22 -23.02 30.00 46.74
C GLY A 22 -23.58 28.96 45.78
N LYS A 23 -23.95 29.39 44.57
CA LYS A 23 -24.45 28.46 43.55
C LYS A 23 -23.32 27.47 43.29
N ARG A 24 -23.57 26.19 43.57
CA ARG A 24 -22.62 25.13 43.26
C ARG A 24 -22.70 24.83 41.77
N LEU A 25 -21.63 24.25 41.21
CA LEU A 25 -21.61 23.84 39.81
C LEU A 25 -22.80 22.94 39.46
N THR A 26 -23.15 22.01 40.35
CA THR A 26 -24.30 21.12 40.20
C THR A 26 -25.66 21.83 40.20
N ASP A 27 -25.73 23.09 40.64
CA ASP A 27 -26.98 23.86 40.66
C ASP A 27 -27.26 24.52 39.29
N LEU A 28 -26.34 24.42 38.32
CA LEU A 28 -26.54 24.91 36.95
C LEU A 28 -27.47 24.00 36.12
N PRO A 29 -28.20 24.56 35.13
CA PRO A 29 -28.97 23.78 34.15
C PRO A 29 -28.09 22.81 33.35
N THR A 30 -28.68 21.71 32.90
CA THR A 30 -27.98 20.67 32.12
C THR A 30 -27.33 21.25 30.88
N GLU A 31 -28.00 22.13 30.16
CA GLU A 31 -27.53 22.75 28.92
C GLU A 31 -26.27 23.60 29.14
N VAL A 32 -26.19 24.27 30.30
CA VAL A 32 -25.03 25.09 30.69
C VAL A 32 -23.86 24.18 31.09
N LEU A 33 -24.13 23.10 31.83
CA LEU A 33 -23.11 22.12 32.18
C LEU A 33 -22.55 21.42 30.94
N GLU A 34 -23.40 21.02 30.00
CA GLU A 34 -22.97 20.47 28.71
C GLU A 34 -22.12 21.48 27.92
N TYR A 35 -22.51 22.75 27.89
CA TYR A 35 -21.75 23.79 27.21
C TYR A 35 -20.36 23.97 27.81
N ILE A 36 -20.25 23.95 29.14
CA ILE A 36 -18.96 23.99 29.85
C ILE A 36 -18.13 22.75 29.52
N LEU A 37 -18.73 21.56 29.51
CA LEU A 37 -18.04 20.29 29.25
C LEU A 37 -17.67 20.09 27.77
N CYS A 38 -18.31 20.81 26.86
CA CYS A 38 -17.93 20.87 25.44
C CYS A 38 -16.92 21.98 25.14
N PHE A 39 -16.29 22.56 26.16
CA PHE A 39 -15.25 23.57 25.93
C PHE A 39 -13.95 22.89 25.46
N PRO A 40 -13.30 23.34 24.38
CA PRO A 40 -12.18 22.60 23.74
C PRO A 40 -10.94 22.37 24.60
N VAL A 41 -10.83 23.08 25.73
CA VAL A 41 -9.72 22.92 26.70
C VAL A 41 -9.86 21.62 27.50
N LEU A 42 -11.08 21.12 27.69
CA LEU A 42 -11.34 19.89 28.43
C LEU A 42 -11.20 18.68 27.50
N ASN A 43 -10.42 17.71 27.92
CA ASN A 43 -10.21 16.46 27.18
C ASN A 43 -10.99 15.29 27.83
N HIS A 44 -11.03 14.15 27.15
CA HIS A 44 -11.72 12.94 27.64
C HIS A 44 -11.35 12.47 29.06
N ILE A 45 -10.12 12.70 29.52
CA ILE A 45 -9.69 12.37 30.89
C ILE A 45 -10.41 13.29 31.87
N ASP A 46 -10.49 14.59 31.56
CA ASP A 46 -11.22 15.57 32.38
C ASP A 46 -12.71 15.22 32.44
N ILE A 47 -13.31 14.85 31.30
CA ILE A 47 -14.73 14.42 31.25
C ILE A 47 -14.96 13.16 32.09
N SER A 48 -14.04 12.18 32.03
CA SER A 48 -14.12 10.96 32.83
C SER A 48 -13.97 11.25 34.32
N ASN A 49 -13.09 12.17 34.71
CA ASN A 49 -12.93 12.59 36.09
C ASN A 49 -14.18 13.31 36.61
N VAL A 50 -14.78 14.19 35.79
CA VAL A 50 -16.03 14.89 36.12
C VAL A 50 -17.20 13.91 36.28
N SER A 51 -17.32 12.92 35.40
CA SER A 51 -18.40 11.92 35.49
C SER A 51 -18.30 11.06 36.76
N CYS A 52 -17.10 10.82 37.28
CA CYS A 52 -16.88 10.12 38.54
C CYS A 52 -17.20 10.94 39.80
N CYS A 53 -17.42 12.25 39.70
CA CYS A 53 -17.59 13.11 40.87
C CYS A 53 -18.94 12.92 41.58
N CYS A 54 -20.05 12.82 40.83
CA CYS A 54 -21.39 12.61 41.39
C CYS A 54 -22.39 12.16 40.32
N ARG A 55 -23.52 11.58 40.76
CA ARG A 55 -24.58 11.09 39.87
C ARG A 55 -25.10 12.14 38.87
N ARG A 56 -25.28 13.39 39.31
CA ARG A 56 -25.76 14.45 38.41
C ARG A 56 -24.75 14.75 37.29
N LEU A 57 -23.47 14.82 37.60
CA LEU A 57 -22.43 15.09 36.59
C LEU A 57 -22.21 13.88 35.68
N HIS A 58 -22.33 12.67 36.23
CA HIS A 58 -22.40 11.44 35.44
C HIS A 58 -23.53 11.50 34.40
N ASP A 59 -24.76 11.82 34.84
CA ASP A 59 -25.93 11.89 33.96
C ASP A 59 -25.79 12.99 32.89
N VAL A 60 -25.09 14.10 33.18
CA VAL A 60 -24.80 15.15 32.19
C VAL A 60 -23.74 14.71 31.18
N CYS A 61 -22.70 13.99 31.61
CA CYS A 61 -21.65 13.52 30.71
C CYS A 61 -22.16 12.41 29.77
N ASP A 62 -22.96 11.48 30.30
CA ASP A 62 -23.32 10.25 29.60
C ASP A 62 -24.77 10.23 29.10
N GLY A 63 -25.68 11.03 29.67
CA GLY A 63 -27.11 10.93 29.43
C GLY A 63 -27.58 11.46 28.07
N SER A 64 -27.02 12.57 27.57
CA SER A 64 -27.45 13.17 26.29
C SER A 64 -26.58 12.74 25.10
N GLY A 65 -25.44 12.08 25.34
CA GLY A 65 -24.44 11.75 24.32
C GLY A 65 -23.73 12.95 23.69
N LYS A 66 -24.13 14.19 24.01
CA LYS A 66 -23.62 15.43 23.39
C LYS A 66 -22.17 15.71 23.75
N VAL A 67 -21.80 15.51 25.02
CA VAL A 67 -20.42 15.72 25.50
C VAL A 67 -19.46 14.75 24.81
N TRP A 68 -19.79 13.45 24.79
CA TRP A 68 -18.99 12.45 24.08
C TRP A 68 -18.99 12.63 22.56
N SER A 69 -20.11 13.06 21.96
CA SER A 69 -20.16 13.42 20.53
C SER A 69 -19.19 14.58 20.22
N HIS A 70 -19.15 15.61 21.07
CA HIS A 70 -18.23 16.72 20.93
C HIS A 70 -16.77 16.26 21.04
N GLN A 71 -16.44 15.50 22.08
CA GLN A 71 -15.09 14.96 22.29
C GLN A 71 -14.64 14.07 21.13
N TYR A 72 -15.53 13.22 20.61
CA TYR A 72 -15.27 12.38 19.45
C TYR A 72 -14.97 13.24 18.20
N LYS A 73 -15.84 14.21 17.91
CA LYS A 73 -15.72 15.10 16.74
C LYS A 73 -14.46 15.95 16.77
N LEU A 74 -14.08 16.44 17.95
CA LEU A 74 -12.88 17.24 18.16
C LEU A 74 -11.61 16.40 17.94
N ARG A 75 -11.59 15.16 18.44
CA ARG A 75 -10.42 14.27 18.36
C ARG A 75 -10.26 13.61 16.99
N TRP A 76 -11.36 13.22 16.34
CA TRP A 76 -11.36 12.49 15.06
C TRP A 76 -12.26 13.14 13.99
N PRO A 77 -11.90 14.33 13.48
CA PRO A 77 -12.71 15.04 12.50
C PRO A 77 -12.90 14.28 11.17
N ARG A 78 -11.93 13.45 10.79
CA ARG A 78 -11.96 12.67 9.53
C ARG A 78 -13.06 11.61 9.50
N LEU A 79 -13.44 11.08 10.66
CA LEU A 79 -14.44 10.02 10.79
C LEU A 79 -15.87 10.56 10.74
N GLN A 80 -16.06 11.87 10.89
CA GLN A 80 -17.39 12.49 10.88
C GLN A 80 -18.19 12.21 9.61
N LYS A 81 -17.51 12.07 8.45
CA LYS A 81 -18.14 11.77 7.16
C LYS A 81 -18.85 10.41 7.11
N LEU A 82 -18.55 9.51 8.04
CA LEU A 82 -19.13 8.17 8.10
C LEU A 82 -20.44 8.13 8.89
N TYR A 83 -20.72 9.14 9.70
CA TYR A 83 -21.90 9.20 10.55
C TYR A 83 -22.97 10.08 9.91
N ARG A 84 -24.18 9.53 9.72
CA ARG A 84 -25.32 10.27 9.18
C ARG A 84 -25.95 11.12 10.26
N GLN A 85 -26.37 12.33 9.92
CA GLN A 85 -26.98 13.26 10.89
C GLN A 85 -28.32 12.77 11.46
N ASN A 86 -28.99 11.84 10.78
CA ASN A 86 -30.33 11.35 11.14
C ASN A 86 -30.31 10.07 11.99
N GLU A 87 -29.15 9.51 12.28
CA GLU A 87 -29.01 8.28 13.07
C GLU A 87 -28.56 8.61 14.50
N SER A 88 -29.13 7.88 15.48
CA SER A 88 -28.75 8.00 16.89
C SER A 88 -27.61 7.04 17.19
N TYR A 89 -26.48 7.56 17.67
CA TYR A 89 -25.29 6.78 18.00
C TYR A 89 -24.95 6.88 19.48
N ASP A 90 -24.47 5.78 20.06
CA ASP A 90 -23.87 5.77 21.40
C ASP A 90 -22.42 6.30 21.30
N TRP A 91 -22.28 7.62 21.44
CA TRP A 91 -20.99 8.29 21.32
C TRP A 91 -19.98 7.91 22.39
N GLN A 92 -20.43 7.51 23.59
CA GLN A 92 -19.52 7.07 24.64
C GLN A 92 -18.92 5.72 24.28
N LYS A 93 -19.75 4.77 23.85
CA LYS A 93 -19.30 3.46 23.37
C LYS A 93 -18.38 3.62 22.16
N GLU A 94 -18.75 4.45 21.19
CA GLU A 94 -17.90 4.68 20.00
C GLU A 94 -16.55 5.31 20.36
N TYR A 95 -16.54 6.28 21.26
CA TYR A 95 -15.28 6.87 21.74
C TYR A 95 -14.38 5.82 22.39
N ARG A 96 -14.94 5.00 23.28
CA ARG A 96 -14.20 3.93 23.97
C ARG A 96 -13.65 2.91 22.98
N THR A 97 -14.47 2.42 22.06
CA THR A 97 -14.05 1.46 21.03
C THR A 97 -12.91 2.03 20.18
N ARG A 98 -13.07 3.22 19.62
CA ARG A 98 -12.03 3.86 18.81
C ARG A 98 -10.73 4.11 19.59
N HIS A 99 -10.86 4.50 20.87
CA HIS A 99 -9.71 4.72 21.75
C HIS A 99 -8.97 3.41 22.08
N MET A 100 -9.68 2.31 22.34
CA MET A 100 -9.08 0.99 22.55
C MET A 100 -8.33 0.52 21.30
N VAL A 101 -8.94 0.67 20.11
CA VAL A 101 -8.29 0.36 18.82
C VAL A 101 -7.02 1.18 18.63
N CYS A 102 -7.04 2.48 18.96
CA CYS A 102 -5.87 3.35 18.89
C CYS A 102 -4.68 2.76 19.69
N LEU A 103 -4.93 2.41 20.96
CA LEU A 103 -3.91 1.87 21.84
C LEU A 103 -3.38 0.53 21.34
N GLN A 104 -4.25 -0.34 20.82
CA GLN A 104 -3.83 -1.63 20.29
C GLN A 104 -2.99 -1.47 19.03
N ILE A 105 -3.43 -0.66 18.05
CA ILE A 105 -2.66 -0.40 16.82
C ILE A 105 -1.27 0.14 17.16
N GLN A 106 -1.16 1.09 18.09
CA GLN A 106 0.14 1.61 18.51
C GLN A 106 1.03 0.53 19.14
N ARG A 107 0.48 -0.31 20.02
CA ARG A 107 1.21 -1.44 20.61
C ARG A 107 1.67 -2.44 19.54
N THR A 108 0.81 -2.76 18.58
CA THR A 108 1.11 -3.68 17.48
C THR A 108 2.20 -3.12 16.57
N VAL A 109 2.11 -1.84 16.18
CA VAL A 109 3.16 -1.17 15.37
C VAL A 109 4.52 -1.23 16.07
N VAL A 110 4.56 -1.01 17.39
CA VAL A 110 5.79 -1.10 18.20
C VAL A 110 6.29 -2.55 18.31
N SER A 111 5.40 -3.52 18.51
CA SER A 111 5.83 -4.92 18.67
C SER A 111 6.40 -5.50 17.37
N ILE A 112 5.89 -5.05 16.21
CA ILE A 112 6.34 -5.45 14.88
C ILE A 112 7.80 -5.03 14.65
N SER A 113 8.24 -3.85 15.13
CA SER A 113 9.63 -3.43 14.95
C SER A 113 10.61 -4.41 15.58
N LYS A 114 10.28 -4.93 16.77
CA LYS A 114 11.08 -5.94 17.46
C LYS A 114 11.03 -7.31 16.77
N ARG A 115 9.84 -7.75 16.37
CA ARG A 115 9.63 -9.08 15.77
C ARG A 115 10.28 -9.24 14.39
N PHE A 116 10.35 -8.16 13.60
CA PHE A 116 10.67 -8.24 12.18
C PHE A 116 11.84 -7.34 11.74
N PHE A 117 12.69 -6.93 12.68
CA PHE A 117 13.89 -6.16 12.33
C PHE A 117 14.86 -6.95 11.44
N THR A 118 15.09 -8.23 11.76
CA THR A 118 16.04 -9.13 11.10
C THR A 118 15.51 -9.74 9.80
N GLU A 119 14.19 -9.82 9.65
CA GLU A 119 13.52 -10.48 8.52
C GLU A 119 13.11 -9.44 7.48
N VAL A 120 13.11 -9.81 6.19
CA VAL A 120 12.48 -8.94 5.17
C VAL A 120 11.00 -8.85 5.53
N PRO A 121 10.43 -7.67 5.83
CA PRO A 121 9.01 -7.55 6.12
C PRO A 121 8.25 -7.78 4.81
N CYS A 122 8.00 -9.04 4.50
CA CYS A 122 7.14 -9.45 3.42
C CYS A 122 5.72 -9.13 3.87
N VAL A 123 5.18 -8.05 3.31
CA VAL A 123 4.03 -7.28 3.83
C VAL A 123 2.76 -8.11 4.01
N GLY A 124 2.65 -9.25 3.32
CA GLY A 124 1.40 -10.02 3.22
C GLY A 124 1.17 -11.13 4.24
N GLN A 125 2.19 -11.77 4.79
CA GLN A 125 1.98 -13.06 5.50
C GLN A 125 2.45 -13.02 6.95
N VAL A 126 3.54 -12.31 7.19
CA VAL A 126 4.19 -12.22 8.49
C VAL A 126 3.41 -11.36 9.51
N LEU A 127 2.52 -10.49 9.01
CA LEU A 127 1.65 -9.63 9.82
C LEU A 127 0.31 -10.30 10.21
N GLY A 128 0.00 -11.50 9.70
CA GLY A 128 -1.27 -12.19 9.92
C GLY A 128 -1.59 -12.38 11.41
N ASP A 129 -0.61 -12.79 12.22
CA ASP A 129 -0.79 -12.98 13.66
C ASP A 129 -0.96 -11.65 14.42
N SER A 130 -0.40 -10.56 13.88
CA SER A 130 -0.61 -9.22 14.43
C SER A 130 -1.98 -8.68 14.07
N PHE A 131 -2.58 -9.19 12.98
CA PHE A 131 -3.93 -8.83 12.55
C PHE A 131 -5.00 -9.61 13.30
N THR A 132 -4.79 -10.89 13.64
CA THR A 132 -5.74 -11.63 14.49
C THR A 132 -5.93 -10.95 15.86
N GLU A 133 -4.86 -10.37 16.43
CA GLU A 133 -4.95 -9.51 17.61
C GLU A 133 -5.89 -8.30 17.38
N ILE A 134 -5.85 -7.68 16.19
CA ILE A 134 -6.69 -6.53 15.82
C ILE A 134 -8.14 -6.95 15.50
N GLU A 135 -8.34 -8.04 14.76
CA GLU A 135 -9.66 -8.58 14.41
C GLU A 135 -10.42 -9.09 15.63
N SER A 136 -9.71 -9.65 16.61
CA SER A 136 -10.30 -10.12 17.88
C SER A 136 -11.00 -9.01 18.67
N LEU A 137 -10.71 -7.74 18.37
CA LEU A 137 -11.39 -6.58 18.96
C LEU A 137 -12.83 -6.41 18.46
N GLY A 138 -13.18 -7.00 17.31
CA GLY A 138 -14.49 -6.82 16.66
C GLY A 138 -14.79 -5.37 16.26
N ALA A 139 -13.75 -4.56 16.09
CA ALA A 139 -13.89 -3.13 15.83
C ALA A 139 -14.02 -2.80 14.32
N PRO A 140 -14.66 -1.67 13.96
CA PRO A 140 -14.77 -1.27 12.57
C PRO A 140 -13.41 -1.01 11.90
N GLU A 141 -13.22 -1.53 10.68
CA GLU A 141 -11.96 -1.44 9.93
C GLU A 141 -11.46 0.00 9.71
N HIS A 142 -12.39 0.94 9.50
CA HIS A 142 -12.08 2.34 9.28
C HIS A 142 -11.43 3.02 10.50
N PHE A 143 -11.59 2.47 11.72
CA PHE A 143 -10.87 2.95 12.90
C PHE A 143 -9.38 2.61 12.85
N CYS A 144 -9.05 1.40 12.39
CA CYS A 144 -7.67 0.97 12.20
C CYS A 144 -7.00 1.80 11.10
N GLU A 145 -7.66 1.99 9.96
CA GLU A 145 -7.14 2.82 8.87
C GLU A 145 -6.90 4.27 9.31
N ASP A 146 -7.85 4.89 10.02
CA ASP A 146 -7.70 6.26 10.49
C ASP A 146 -6.53 6.43 11.46
N GLU A 147 -6.31 5.47 12.37
CA GLU A 147 -5.16 5.50 13.28
C GLU A 147 -3.83 5.37 12.54
N LEU A 148 -3.73 4.41 11.61
CA LEU A 148 -2.52 4.21 10.82
C LEU A 148 -2.23 5.45 9.97
N LEU A 149 -3.25 6.03 9.34
CA LEU A 149 -3.13 7.29 8.61
C LEU A 149 -2.73 8.45 9.54
N SER A 150 -3.21 8.50 10.77
CA SER A 150 -2.80 9.49 11.77
C SER A 150 -1.30 9.38 12.07
N ILE A 151 -0.80 8.17 12.29
CA ILE A 151 0.64 7.89 12.50
C ILE A 151 1.45 8.35 11.28
N LEU A 152 1.01 8.00 10.06
CA LEU A 152 1.69 8.38 8.82
C LEU A 152 1.74 9.90 8.60
N ASN A 153 0.70 10.62 9.01
CA ASN A 153 0.59 12.07 8.87
C ASN A 153 1.24 12.87 10.01
N SER A 154 1.82 12.20 11.02
CA SER A 154 2.58 12.88 12.08
C SER A 154 3.85 13.57 11.55
N ASP A 155 4.54 14.36 12.39
CA ASP A 155 5.74 15.15 12.02
C ASP A 155 6.70 14.36 11.13
N ARG A 156 6.97 14.89 9.92
CA ARG A 156 7.74 14.22 8.86
C ARG A 156 9.06 13.63 9.35
N ARG A 157 9.80 14.33 10.23
CA ARG A 157 11.15 13.93 10.66
C ARG A 157 11.18 12.99 11.86
N LYS A 158 10.05 12.80 12.53
CA LYS A 158 9.92 11.98 13.74
C LYS A 158 9.15 10.69 13.48
N SER A 159 9.30 9.77 14.42
CA SER A 159 8.56 8.50 14.47
C SER A 159 8.68 7.67 13.18
N LEU A 160 9.85 7.73 12.53
CA LEU A 160 10.14 7.05 11.26
C LEU A 160 9.89 5.54 11.34
N THR A 161 10.29 4.89 12.44
CA THR A 161 10.00 3.47 12.70
C THR A 161 8.52 3.18 12.80
N LEU A 162 7.76 3.97 13.57
CA LEU A 162 6.32 3.78 13.68
C LEU A 162 5.63 3.98 12.33
N LYS A 163 6.04 4.99 11.56
CA LYS A 163 5.51 5.25 10.22
C LYS A 163 5.82 4.12 9.24
N TYR A 164 7.03 3.58 9.29
CA TYR A 164 7.43 2.48 8.43
C TYR A 164 6.52 1.27 8.63
N TYR A 165 6.36 0.82 9.87
CA TYR A 165 5.52 -0.33 10.17
C TYR A 165 4.03 -0.02 10.04
N ALA A 166 3.57 1.17 10.41
CA ALA A 166 2.18 1.59 10.15
C ALA A 166 1.84 1.58 8.65
N LYS A 167 2.78 2.00 7.79
CA LYS A 167 2.62 1.94 6.33
C LYS A 167 2.48 0.49 5.85
N LYS A 168 3.31 -0.41 6.36
CA LYS A 168 3.28 -1.85 6.00
C LYS A 168 1.97 -2.51 6.48
N ILE A 169 1.51 -2.20 7.69
CA ILE A 169 0.21 -2.67 8.20
C ILE A 169 -0.94 -2.11 7.34
N LEU A 170 -0.95 -0.80 7.06
CA LEU A 170 -2.01 -0.20 6.25
C LEU A 170 -2.07 -0.80 4.84
N TYR A 171 -0.90 -1.02 4.23
CA TYR A 171 -0.78 -1.70 2.94
C TYR A 171 -1.45 -3.08 2.99
N PHE A 172 -1.12 -3.89 4.01
CA PHE A 172 -1.68 -5.21 4.22
C PHE A 172 -3.20 -5.20 4.42
N LEU A 173 -3.70 -4.35 5.33
CA LEU A 173 -5.13 -4.25 5.63
C LEU A 173 -5.94 -3.94 4.38
N ARG A 174 -5.46 -2.99 3.57
CA ARG A 174 -6.13 -2.61 2.33
C ARG A 174 -6.09 -3.74 1.30
N GLN A 175 -4.95 -4.42 1.13
CA GLN A 175 -4.88 -5.58 0.23
C GLN A 175 -5.88 -6.67 0.62
N GLN A 176 -5.98 -7.00 1.91
CA GLN A 176 -6.96 -7.99 2.39
C GLN A 176 -8.40 -7.57 2.10
N ASN A 177 -8.73 -6.30 2.34
CA ASN A 177 -10.05 -5.78 2.03
C ASN A 177 -10.36 -5.84 0.52
N ILE A 178 -9.41 -5.40 -0.31
CA ILE A 178 -9.52 -5.46 -1.77
C ILE A 178 -9.66 -6.91 -2.26
N LEU A 179 -8.93 -7.86 -1.65
CA LEU A 179 -9.02 -9.27 -2.00
C LEU A 179 -10.40 -9.87 -1.67
N ARG A 180 -10.99 -9.51 -0.52
CA ARG A 180 -12.37 -9.88 -0.19
C ARG A 180 -13.36 -9.30 -1.20
N ASN A 181 -13.19 -8.03 -1.58
CA ASN A 181 -14.02 -7.39 -2.60
C ASN A 181 -13.86 -8.06 -3.97
N LEU A 182 -12.65 -8.47 -4.33
CA LEU A 182 -12.39 -9.21 -5.57
C LEU A 182 -13.08 -10.58 -5.55
N LYS A 183 -13.00 -11.34 -4.46
CA LYS A 183 -13.71 -12.61 -4.34
C LYS A 183 -15.22 -12.43 -4.48
N ALA A 184 -15.79 -11.47 -3.76
CA ALA A 184 -17.22 -11.13 -3.87
C ALA A 184 -17.61 -10.65 -5.27
N PHE A 185 -16.70 -10.00 -6.01
CA PHE A 185 -16.89 -9.61 -7.42
C PHE A 185 -16.89 -10.83 -8.34
N LEU A 186 -15.96 -11.78 -8.14
CA LEU A 186 -15.82 -12.99 -8.96
C LEU A 186 -17.00 -13.96 -8.77
N GLU A 187 -17.64 -13.96 -7.60
CA GLU A 187 -18.84 -14.76 -7.32
C GLU A 187 -20.10 -14.24 -8.04
N ARG A 188 -20.09 -13.02 -8.59
CA ARG A 188 -21.24 -12.46 -9.32
C ARG A 188 -21.41 -13.15 -10.69
N PRO A 189 -22.65 -13.26 -11.21
CA PRO A 189 -22.89 -13.77 -12.56
C PRO A 189 -22.10 -12.99 -13.63
N PRO A 190 -21.65 -13.62 -14.74
CA PRO A 190 -20.84 -12.96 -15.77
C PRO A 190 -21.44 -11.66 -16.34
N GLY A 191 -22.78 -11.56 -16.42
CA GLY A 191 -23.46 -10.36 -16.91
C GLY A 191 -23.40 -9.14 -15.96
N GLU A 192 -23.12 -9.37 -14.67
CA GLU A 192 -23.01 -8.32 -13.64
C GLU A 192 -21.56 -7.90 -13.38
N GLN A 193 -20.58 -8.62 -13.95
CA GLN A 193 -19.16 -8.34 -13.79
C GLN A 193 -18.71 -7.21 -14.73
N SER A 194 -18.56 -6.01 -14.16
CA SER A 194 -18.02 -4.86 -14.88
C SER A 194 -16.50 -4.97 -15.07
N ALA A 195 -16.05 -4.90 -16.33
CA ALA A 195 -14.61 -4.86 -16.65
C ALA A 195 -13.89 -3.67 -15.99
N LEU A 196 -14.58 -2.54 -15.78
CA LEU A 196 -14.01 -1.37 -15.11
C LEU A 196 -13.80 -1.62 -13.62
N GLU A 197 -14.78 -2.23 -12.95
CA GLU A 197 -14.69 -2.55 -11.52
C GLU A 197 -13.55 -3.54 -11.28
N GLY A 198 -13.47 -4.60 -12.09
CA GLY A 198 -12.36 -5.56 -12.03
C GLY A 198 -10.99 -4.92 -12.29
N ALA A 199 -10.88 -4.03 -13.29
CA ALA A 199 -9.65 -3.29 -13.56
C ALA A 199 -9.25 -2.37 -12.39
N VAL A 200 -10.21 -1.73 -11.73
CA VAL A 200 -9.97 -0.92 -10.52
C VAL A 200 -9.52 -1.78 -9.35
N LEU A 201 -10.10 -2.97 -9.15
CA LEU A 201 -9.69 -3.90 -8.09
C LEU A 201 -8.25 -4.38 -8.28
N VAL A 202 -7.87 -4.74 -9.51
CA VAL A 202 -6.47 -5.10 -9.85
C VAL A 202 -5.53 -3.93 -9.56
N ASP A 203 -5.91 -2.72 -9.96
CA ASP A 203 -5.12 -1.51 -9.73
C ASP A 203 -4.94 -1.19 -8.24
N GLN A 204 -6.03 -1.21 -7.48
CA GLN A 204 -6.04 -1.01 -6.03
C GLN A 204 -5.18 -2.06 -5.32
N TYR A 205 -5.23 -3.33 -5.72
CA TYR A 205 -4.48 -4.39 -5.04
C TYR A 205 -2.97 -4.26 -5.22
N CYS A 206 -2.52 -3.86 -6.42
CA CYS A 206 -1.11 -3.56 -6.69
C CYS A 206 -0.66 -2.20 -6.12
N ASN A 207 -1.60 -1.28 -5.86
CA ASN A 207 -1.33 0.06 -5.35
C ASN A 207 -2.25 0.42 -4.16
N PRO A 208 -2.25 -0.35 -3.06
CA PRO A 208 -3.26 -0.22 -1.99
C PRO A 208 -3.17 1.11 -1.23
N LEU A 209 -2.00 1.77 -1.28
CA LEU A 209 -1.80 3.08 -0.66
C LEU A 209 -2.24 4.24 -1.57
N ALA A 210 -2.53 4.00 -2.85
CA ALA A 210 -3.05 5.01 -3.75
C ALA A 210 -4.54 5.26 -3.47
N ASP A 211 -4.96 6.52 -3.59
CA ASP A 211 -6.37 6.90 -3.45
C ASP A 211 -7.09 6.69 -4.80
N VAL A 212 -7.36 5.42 -5.11
CA VAL A 212 -8.06 5.00 -6.33
C VAL A 212 -9.42 4.49 -5.92
N THR A 213 -10.49 5.12 -6.41
CA THR A 213 -11.87 4.67 -6.17
C THR A 213 -12.62 4.50 -7.49
N LEU A 214 -13.59 3.59 -7.51
CA LEU A 214 -14.42 3.36 -8.69
C LEU A 214 -15.20 4.62 -9.08
N GLU A 215 -15.63 5.41 -8.09
CA GLU A 215 -16.35 6.68 -8.30
C GLU A 215 -15.46 7.71 -8.98
N SER A 216 -14.22 7.86 -8.53
CA SER A 216 -13.25 8.81 -9.10
C SER A 216 -12.92 8.45 -10.56
N ILE A 217 -12.68 7.17 -10.83
CA ILE A 217 -12.42 6.68 -12.19
C ILE A 217 -13.66 6.86 -13.07
N SER A 218 -14.85 6.53 -12.55
CA SER A 218 -16.11 6.71 -13.27
C SER A 218 -16.41 8.18 -13.59
N ALA A 219 -16.09 9.11 -12.68
CA ALA A 219 -16.21 10.54 -12.92
C ALA A 219 -15.30 11.02 -14.05
N GLN A 220 -14.02 10.59 -14.07
CA GLN A 220 -13.10 10.90 -15.16
C GLN A 220 -13.59 10.34 -16.51
N LEU A 221 -14.16 9.13 -16.52
CA LEU A 221 -14.77 8.58 -17.73
C LEU A 221 -15.98 9.41 -18.19
N ASN A 222 -16.82 9.87 -17.26
CA ASN A 222 -17.96 10.73 -17.59
C ASN A 222 -17.48 12.06 -18.23
N ASP A 223 -16.39 12.66 -17.73
CA ASP A 223 -15.82 13.88 -18.33
C ASP A 223 -15.35 13.64 -19.77
N ILE A 224 -14.76 12.47 -20.05
CA ILE A 224 -14.39 12.09 -21.43
C ILE A 224 -15.66 11.87 -22.26
N THR A 225 -16.66 11.16 -21.74
CA THR A 225 -17.95 10.93 -22.41
C THR A 225 -18.62 12.25 -22.79
N GLU A 226 -18.61 13.28 -21.93
CA GLU A 226 -19.16 14.59 -22.26
C GLU A 226 -18.39 15.30 -23.38
N LYS A 227 -17.07 15.14 -23.47
CA LYS A 227 -16.28 15.61 -24.62
C LYS A 227 -16.67 14.90 -25.92
N VAL A 228 -16.89 13.59 -25.85
CA VAL A 228 -17.36 12.79 -27.00
C VAL A 228 -18.75 13.24 -27.44
N LYS A 229 -19.69 13.43 -26.51
CA LYS A 229 -21.03 13.98 -26.80
C LYS A 229 -20.94 15.37 -27.44
N LYS A 230 -20.05 16.25 -26.96
CA LYS A 230 -19.85 17.58 -27.55
C LYS A 230 -19.35 17.49 -29.00
N TYR A 231 -18.38 16.61 -29.27
CA TYR A 231 -17.89 16.38 -30.64
C TYR A 231 -18.97 15.79 -31.55
N LEU A 232 -19.70 14.79 -31.05
CA LEU A 232 -20.79 14.13 -31.78
C LEU A 232 -21.92 15.11 -32.10
N ARG A 233 -22.28 16.01 -31.17
CA ARG A 233 -23.32 17.04 -31.38
C ARG A 233 -23.01 17.98 -32.55
N VAL A 234 -21.73 18.27 -32.80
CA VAL A 234 -21.30 19.10 -33.94
C VAL A 234 -21.51 18.35 -35.27
N LYS A 235 -21.35 17.02 -35.27
CA LYS A 235 -21.50 16.19 -36.48
C LYS A 235 -22.94 15.75 -36.73
N ASN A 236 -23.68 15.43 -35.66
CA ASN A 236 -25.07 14.97 -35.68
C ASN A 236 -25.77 15.41 -34.38
N ALA A 237 -26.43 16.56 -34.41
CA ALA A 237 -27.09 17.14 -33.22
C ALA A 237 -28.30 16.33 -32.74
N SER A 238 -28.89 15.49 -33.59
CA SER A 238 -30.04 14.63 -33.30
C SER A 238 -29.66 13.21 -32.85
N HIS A 239 -28.37 12.92 -32.66
CA HIS A 239 -27.90 11.56 -32.38
C HIS A 239 -28.49 10.99 -31.06
N PRO A 240 -29.02 9.75 -31.05
CA PRO A 240 -29.66 9.17 -29.86
C PRO A 240 -28.75 9.11 -28.62
N SER A 241 -27.45 8.82 -28.79
CA SER A 241 -26.46 8.80 -27.70
C SER A 241 -26.27 10.13 -26.95
N LEU A 242 -26.79 11.24 -27.47
CA LEU A 242 -26.78 12.53 -26.76
C LEU A 242 -27.84 12.58 -25.65
N ARG A 243 -28.86 11.71 -25.71
CA ARG A 243 -29.97 11.63 -24.75
C ARG A 243 -29.71 10.63 -23.62
N THR A 244 -28.67 9.80 -23.75
CA THR A 244 -28.26 8.83 -22.74
C THR A 244 -27.83 9.57 -21.46
N GLY A 245 -28.68 9.49 -20.43
CA GLY A 245 -28.41 10.01 -19.09
C GLY A 245 -27.37 9.16 -18.34
N GLN A 246 -26.95 9.61 -17.16
CA GLN A 246 -26.10 8.81 -16.26
C GLN A 246 -26.86 7.56 -15.81
N GLY A 247 -26.64 6.41 -16.45
CA GLY A 247 -27.06 5.10 -15.94
C GLY A 247 -27.79 4.20 -16.94
N ASP A 248 -28.59 4.75 -17.86
CA ASP A 248 -29.38 3.94 -18.80
C ASP A 248 -28.66 3.74 -20.14
N CYS A 249 -28.03 2.60 -20.32
CA CYS A 249 -27.36 2.22 -21.57
C CYS A 249 -28.37 1.67 -22.59
N MET A 250 -29.06 2.56 -23.32
CA MET A 250 -29.80 2.17 -24.53
C MET A 250 -28.80 1.73 -25.61
N VAL A 251 -28.87 0.47 -26.01
CA VAL A 251 -28.04 -0.07 -27.10
C VAL A 251 -28.56 0.50 -28.42
N LEU A 252 -27.67 1.07 -29.23
CA LEU A 252 -28.01 1.54 -30.57
C LEU A 252 -28.14 0.33 -31.50
N GLU A 253 -29.25 0.19 -32.21
CA GLU A 253 -29.39 -0.89 -33.20
C GLU A 253 -28.76 -0.53 -34.56
N ASP A 254 -28.76 0.75 -34.93
CA ASP A 254 -28.27 1.22 -36.22
C ASP A 254 -26.74 1.27 -36.29
N PHE A 255 -26.17 0.53 -37.24
CA PHE A 255 -24.72 0.40 -37.41
C PHE A 255 -24.03 1.72 -37.79
N GLU A 256 -24.66 2.58 -38.59
CA GLU A 256 -24.05 3.86 -38.98
C GLU A 256 -24.04 4.86 -37.83
N LEU A 257 -25.08 4.86 -36.98
CA LEU A 257 -25.08 5.63 -35.73
C LEU A 257 -23.99 5.13 -34.77
N GLN A 258 -23.85 3.81 -34.60
CA GLN A 258 -22.74 3.23 -33.84
C GLN A 258 -21.38 3.65 -34.42
N ARG A 259 -21.23 3.63 -35.76
CA ARG A 259 -20.01 4.06 -36.45
C ARG A 259 -19.67 5.53 -36.18
N GLN A 260 -20.67 6.42 -36.16
CA GLN A 260 -20.48 7.83 -35.81
C GLN A 260 -19.93 8.00 -34.39
N VAL A 261 -20.39 7.19 -33.43
CA VAL A 261 -19.86 7.15 -32.07
C VAL A 261 -18.39 6.70 -32.05
N ILE A 262 -18.05 5.62 -32.76
CA ILE A 262 -16.67 5.12 -32.88
C ILE A 262 -15.74 6.19 -33.48
N CYS A 263 -16.18 6.90 -34.53
CA CYS A 263 -15.43 8.02 -35.09
C CYS A 263 -15.26 9.18 -34.10
N ALA A 264 -16.29 9.51 -33.33
CA ALA A 264 -16.22 10.54 -32.30
C ALA A 264 -15.27 10.15 -31.16
N LEU A 265 -15.27 8.88 -30.74
CA LEU A 265 -14.34 8.34 -29.76
C LEU A 265 -12.90 8.47 -30.24
N ASN A 266 -12.61 8.05 -31.47
CA ASN A 266 -11.25 8.14 -32.03
C ASN A 266 -10.75 9.59 -32.07
N ALA A 267 -11.60 10.52 -32.53
CA ALA A 267 -11.24 11.94 -32.60
C ALA A 267 -10.97 12.54 -31.21
N VAL A 268 -11.79 12.21 -30.21
CA VAL A 268 -11.59 12.75 -28.86
C VAL A 268 -10.40 12.09 -28.16
N LEU A 269 -10.30 10.76 -28.17
CA LEU A 269 -9.23 10.04 -27.46
C LEU A 269 -7.87 10.31 -28.09
N TYR A 270 -7.73 10.17 -29.40
CA TYR A 270 -6.42 10.18 -30.05
C TYR A 270 -6.04 11.57 -30.57
N ASP A 271 -6.98 12.34 -31.12
CA ASP A 271 -6.64 13.65 -31.70
C ASP A 271 -6.72 14.78 -30.67
N GLN A 272 -7.72 14.80 -29.78
CA GLN A 272 -7.85 15.87 -28.78
C GLN A 272 -7.12 15.56 -27.47
N LEU A 273 -7.31 14.37 -26.92
CA LEU A 273 -6.75 13.97 -25.64
C LEU A 273 -5.36 13.33 -25.77
N GLN A 274 -4.96 12.90 -26.98
CA GLN A 274 -3.62 12.36 -27.26
C GLN A 274 -3.30 11.09 -26.46
N TYR A 275 -4.31 10.22 -26.26
CA TYR A 275 -4.07 8.86 -25.78
C TYR A 275 -3.17 8.10 -26.76
N LYS A 276 -2.25 7.28 -26.24
CA LYS A 276 -1.36 6.48 -27.08
C LYS A 276 -0.86 5.22 -26.38
N GLY A 277 -0.48 4.23 -27.17
CA GLY A 277 0.32 3.10 -26.71
C GLY A 277 1.71 3.53 -26.25
N ASN A 278 2.23 2.91 -25.19
CA ASN A 278 3.61 3.13 -24.73
C ASN A 278 4.54 2.08 -25.34
N GLU A 279 5.04 2.32 -26.55
CA GLU A 279 5.96 1.41 -27.24
C GLU A 279 7.39 1.49 -26.69
N CYS A 280 7.83 2.68 -26.25
CA CYS A 280 9.20 2.90 -25.79
C CYS A 280 9.47 2.25 -24.43
N ASP A 281 8.47 2.21 -23.55
CA ASP A 281 8.56 1.68 -22.20
C ASP A 281 7.35 0.77 -21.91
N TYR A 282 7.20 -0.24 -22.77
CA TYR A 282 6.04 -1.15 -22.78
C TYR A 282 5.85 -1.90 -21.45
N TYR A 283 6.96 -2.37 -20.86
CA TYR A 283 6.97 -3.15 -19.62
C TYR A 283 6.89 -2.30 -18.34
N ASN A 284 6.54 -1.02 -18.45
CA ASN A 284 6.25 -0.20 -17.28
C ASN A 284 4.91 -0.61 -16.65
N PRO A 285 4.88 -0.99 -15.35
CA PRO A 285 3.64 -1.42 -14.68
C PRO A 285 2.57 -0.31 -14.66
N LEU A 286 2.97 0.97 -14.69
CA LEU A 286 2.06 2.12 -14.75
C LEU A 286 1.21 2.13 -16.03
N ASN A 287 1.57 1.38 -17.06
CA ASN A 287 0.76 1.26 -18.27
C ASN A 287 -0.44 0.32 -18.10
N SER A 288 -0.48 -0.48 -17.03
CA SER A 288 -1.56 -1.44 -16.74
C SER A 288 -2.58 -0.93 -15.73
N TYR A 289 -2.22 0.07 -14.92
CA TYR A 289 -3.06 0.64 -13.87
C TYR A 289 -4.02 1.69 -14.46
N ILE A 290 -5.33 1.46 -14.37
CA ILE A 290 -6.34 2.31 -15.03
C ILE A 290 -6.26 3.77 -14.58
N HIS A 291 -5.96 4.03 -13.31
CA HIS A 291 -5.80 5.41 -12.82
C HIS A 291 -4.59 6.12 -13.46
N GLN A 292 -3.50 5.39 -13.70
CA GLN A 292 -2.30 5.92 -14.37
C GLN A 292 -2.51 6.06 -15.87
N VAL A 293 -3.25 5.15 -16.49
CA VAL A 293 -3.60 5.25 -17.91
C VAL A 293 -4.46 6.49 -18.18
N LEU A 294 -5.42 6.80 -17.31
CA LEU A 294 -6.21 8.04 -17.40
C LEU A 294 -5.36 9.29 -17.18
N LEU A 295 -4.49 9.28 -16.18
CA LEU A 295 -3.63 10.41 -15.83
C LEU A 295 -2.56 10.71 -16.90
N ARG A 296 -1.81 9.68 -17.30
CA ARG A 296 -0.68 9.79 -18.24
C ARG A 296 -1.12 9.74 -19.70
N ARG A 297 -2.34 9.26 -19.96
CA ARG A 297 -2.89 9.00 -21.31
C ARG A 297 -2.04 8.01 -22.12
N THR A 298 -1.35 7.13 -21.41
CA THR A 298 -0.47 6.10 -22.00
C THR A 298 -0.77 4.75 -21.38
N GLY A 299 -0.89 3.71 -22.20
CA GLY A 299 -1.19 2.35 -21.73
C GLY A 299 -0.66 1.24 -22.63
N ILE A 300 -0.96 0.01 -22.25
CA ILE A 300 -0.79 -1.22 -23.05
C ILE A 300 -2.10 -1.62 -23.75
N PRO A 301 -2.09 -2.54 -24.74
CA PRO A 301 -3.27 -2.87 -25.53
C PRO A 301 -4.53 -3.18 -24.72
N ILE A 302 -4.41 -4.01 -23.68
CA ILE A 302 -5.57 -4.38 -22.84
C ILE A 302 -6.14 -3.19 -22.06
N SER A 303 -5.29 -2.34 -21.47
CA SER A 303 -5.72 -1.21 -20.66
C SER A 303 -6.43 -0.12 -21.48
N LEU A 304 -5.93 0.15 -22.69
CA LEU A 304 -6.56 1.09 -23.61
C LEU A 304 -7.85 0.52 -24.19
N SER A 305 -7.91 -0.79 -24.41
CA SER A 305 -9.12 -1.47 -24.87
C SER A 305 -10.23 -1.45 -23.82
N VAL A 306 -9.91 -1.66 -22.54
CA VAL A 306 -10.88 -1.51 -21.44
C VAL A 306 -11.43 -0.08 -21.39
N LEU A 307 -10.55 0.93 -21.46
CA LEU A 307 -10.97 2.33 -21.51
C LEU A 307 -11.92 2.60 -22.70
N TYR A 308 -11.52 2.16 -23.89
CA TYR A 308 -12.27 2.36 -25.13
C TYR A 308 -13.65 1.68 -25.08
N MET A 309 -13.69 0.41 -24.65
CA MET A 309 -14.90 -0.38 -24.49
C MET A 309 -15.88 0.27 -23.51
N MET A 310 -15.39 0.77 -22.37
CA MET A 310 -16.25 1.42 -21.37
C MET A 310 -16.85 2.74 -21.87
N LEU A 311 -16.08 3.52 -22.64
CA LEU A 311 -16.58 4.76 -23.25
C LEU A 311 -17.58 4.49 -24.37
N ALA A 312 -17.34 3.47 -25.21
CA ALA A 312 -18.27 3.02 -26.25
C ALA A 312 -19.60 2.56 -25.65
N ARG A 313 -19.54 1.74 -24.58
CA ARG A 313 -20.74 1.27 -23.86
C ARG A 313 -21.57 2.44 -23.32
N LYS A 314 -20.94 3.45 -22.70
CA LYS A 314 -21.64 4.67 -22.24
C LYS A 314 -22.34 5.45 -23.34
N MET A 315 -21.92 5.28 -24.60
CA MET A 315 -22.49 5.91 -25.78
C MET A 315 -23.45 4.99 -26.56
N GLY A 316 -23.79 3.81 -26.01
CA GLY A 316 -24.74 2.85 -26.60
C GLY A 316 -24.13 1.88 -27.62
N VAL A 317 -22.80 1.77 -27.69
CA VAL A 317 -22.09 0.83 -28.58
C VAL A 317 -21.51 -0.30 -27.76
N LEU A 318 -21.92 -1.54 -28.04
CA LEU A 318 -21.40 -2.73 -27.39
C LEU A 318 -20.18 -3.25 -28.15
N LEU A 319 -19.05 -3.29 -27.46
CA LEU A 319 -17.79 -3.86 -27.94
C LEU A 319 -17.41 -5.01 -27.03
N GLU A 320 -16.93 -6.10 -27.61
CA GLU A 320 -16.59 -7.32 -26.87
C GLU A 320 -15.07 -7.52 -26.85
N PRO A 321 -14.46 -7.87 -25.70
CA PRO A 321 -13.02 -8.03 -25.60
C PRO A 321 -12.53 -9.32 -26.28
N VAL A 322 -11.38 -9.25 -26.95
CA VAL A 322 -10.77 -10.39 -27.66
C VAL A 322 -9.31 -10.56 -27.23
N ASN A 323 -8.98 -11.73 -26.68
CA ASN A 323 -7.63 -12.07 -26.23
C ASN A 323 -6.75 -12.58 -27.39
N PHE A 324 -6.30 -11.65 -28.23
CA PHE A 324 -5.48 -11.98 -29.39
C PHE A 324 -3.99 -12.24 -29.01
N PRO A 325 -3.27 -13.14 -29.67
CA PRO A 325 -1.86 -13.40 -29.35
C PRO A 325 -1.00 -12.14 -29.48
N ASN A 326 -0.13 -11.89 -28.51
CA ASN A 326 0.76 -10.71 -28.45
C ASN A 326 0.09 -9.33 -28.52
N HIS A 327 -1.25 -9.27 -28.54
CA HIS A 327 -2.00 -8.01 -28.60
C HIS A 327 -3.31 -8.11 -27.79
N PHE A 328 -4.17 -7.10 -27.87
CA PHE A 328 -5.53 -7.18 -27.32
C PHE A 328 -6.44 -6.32 -28.19
N LEU A 329 -7.59 -6.87 -28.56
CA LEU A 329 -8.51 -6.24 -29.51
C LEU A 329 -9.91 -6.18 -28.91
N LEU A 330 -10.76 -5.35 -29.51
CA LEU A 330 -12.20 -5.40 -29.30
C LEU A 330 -12.85 -5.87 -30.60
N ARG A 331 -13.90 -6.68 -30.53
CA ARG A 331 -14.73 -7.01 -31.69
C ARG A 331 -16.05 -6.26 -31.64
N TRP A 332 -16.53 -5.87 -32.80
CA TRP A 332 -17.72 -5.07 -33.02
C TRP A 332 -18.57 -5.73 -34.11
N CYS A 333 -19.76 -6.20 -33.72
CA CYS A 333 -20.64 -6.95 -34.60
C CYS A 333 -21.35 -6.02 -35.60
N GLN A 334 -21.25 -6.31 -36.91
CA GLN A 334 -21.89 -5.52 -37.96
C GLN A 334 -23.34 -5.96 -38.26
N ARG A 335 -23.68 -7.22 -37.96
CA ARG A 335 -24.98 -7.84 -38.22
C ARG A 335 -25.48 -8.54 -36.97
N GLN A 336 -26.71 -8.22 -36.55
CA GLN A 336 -27.28 -8.78 -35.33
C GLN A 336 -27.19 -10.32 -35.32
N ALA A 337 -26.56 -10.86 -34.27
CA ALA A 337 -26.47 -12.29 -33.95
C ALA A 337 -25.85 -13.19 -35.04
N SER A 338 -24.65 -12.85 -35.51
CA SER A 338 -23.81 -13.77 -36.30
C SER A 338 -22.58 -14.22 -35.51
N ASP A 339 -22.28 -15.52 -35.57
CA ASP A 339 -21.03 -16.10 -35.04
C ASP A 339 -19.93 -16.16 -36.12
N ASP A 340 -20.20 -15.67 -37.34
CA ASP A 340 -19.20 -15.64 -38.40
C ASP A 340 -18.16 -14.54 -38.13
N ILE A 341 -16.89 -14.92 -38.12
CA ILE A 341 -15.72 -14.05 -37.95
C ILE A 341 -15.76 -12.87 -38.92
N TYR A 342 -16.28 -13.07 -40.14
CA TYR A 342 -16.34 -12.03 -41.18
C TYR A 342 -17.43 -10.98 -40.97
N ASP A 343 -18.38 -11.21 -40.05
CA ASP A 343 -19.40 -10.23 -39.67
C ASP A 343 -18.92 -9.29 -38.54
N TYR A 344 -17.67 -9.44 -38.08
CA TYR A 344 -17.06 -8.60 -37.05
C TYR A 344 -16.00 -7.66 -37.61
N VAL A 345 -15.98 -6.44 -37.08
CA VAL A 345 -14.85 -5.50 -37.16
C VAL A 345 -14.05 -5.59 -35.88
N TYR A 346 -12.73 -5.67 -35.99
CA TYR A 346 -11.83 -5.64 -34.85
C TYR A 346 -11.28 -4.23 -34.67
N ILE A 347 -11.30 -3.72 -33.45
CA ILE A 347 -10.83 -2.39 -33.10
C ILE A 347 -9.55 -2.53 -32.28
N ASP A 348 -8.48 -1.92 -32.79
CA ASP A 348 -7.20 -1.80 -32.09
C ASP A 348 -7.11 -0.46 -31.36
N ALA A 349 -7.44 -0.45 -30.06
CA ALA A 349 -7.35 0.75 -29.23
C ALA A 349 -5.89 1.21 -28.99
N PHE A 350 -4.91 0.30 -29.10
CA PHE A 350 -3.49 0.65 -29.02
C PHE A 350 -3.03 1.37 -30.29
N GLY A 351 -3.45 0.86 -31.45
CA GLY A 351 -3.25 1.42 -32.78
C GLY A 351 -4.20 2.57 -33.14
N LYS A 352 -4.58 3.42 -32.16
CA LYS A 352 -5.43 4.60 -32.35
C LYS A 352 -6.84 4.30 -32.88
N GLY A 353 -7.45 3.21 -32.42
CA GLY A 353 -8.82 2.83 -32.77
C GLY A 353 -8.95 2.38 -34.22
N LYS A 354 -7.88 1.84 -34.81
CA LYS A 354 -7.89 1.31 -36.18
C LYS A 354 -8.89 0.15 -36.26
N GLN A 355 -9.75 0.21 -37.27
CA GLN A 355 -10.69 -0.85 -37.60
C GLN A 355 -10.00 -1.84 -38.54
N LEU A 356 -10.07 -3.12 -38.20
CA LEU A 356 -9.35 -4.22 -38.83
C LEU A 356 -10.34 -5.32 -39.22
N THR A 357 -10.10 -5.93 -40.37
CA THR A 357 -10.66 -7.24 -40.74
C THR A 357 -9.87 -8.35 -40.05
N ALA A 358 -10.44 -9.56 -39.98
CA ALA A 358 -9.76 -10.71 -39.38
C ALA A 358 -8.35 -10.95 -39.97
N LYS A 359 -8.21 -10.84 -41.30
CA LYS A 359 -6.93 -10.98 -41.98
C LYS A 359 -5.92 -9.89 -41.60
N GLU A 360 -6.39 -8.66 -41.37
CA GLU A 360 -5.55 -7.56 -40.89
C GLU A 360 -5.08 -7.74 -39.45
N CYS A 361 -5.85 -8.45 -38.61
CA CYS A 361 -5.40 -8.85 -37.27
C CYS A 361 -4.19 -9.79 -37.35
N GLU A 362 -4.19 -10.77 -38.26
CA GLU A 362 -3.04 -11.66 -38.47
C GLU A 362 -1.82 -10.91 -38.98
N TYR A 363 -2.01 -9.94 -39.88
CA TYR A 363 -0.92 -9.08 -40.36
C TYR A 363 -0.34 -8.21 -39.24
N LEU A 364 -1.16 -7.76 -38.29
CA LEU A 364 -0.71 -6.97 -37.13
C LEU A 364 0.29 -7.76 -36.28
N ILE A 365 0.01 -9.04 -36.03
CA ILE A 365 0.86 -9.90 -35.18
C ILE A 365 1.88 -10.74 -35.96
N ARG A 366 1.82 -10.71 -37.30
CA ARG A 366 2.66 -11.48 -38.23
C ARG A 366 2.57 -13.00 -38.01
N GLN A 367 1.39 -13.48 -37.66
CA GLN A 367 1.15 -14.89 -37.34
C GLN A 367 -0.30 -15.26 -37.69
N GLN A 368 -0.49 -16.46 -38.26
CA GLN A 368 -1.81 -17.06 -38.47
C GLN A 368 -2.32 -17.68 -37.17
N VAL A 369 -3.62 -17.58 -36.93
CA VAL A 369 -4.26 -18.04 -35.69
C VAL A 369 -5.51 -18.86 -35.99
N THR A 370 -5.93 -19.69 -35.04
CA THR A 370 -7.18 -20.44 -35.15
C THR A 370 -8.39 -19.54 -34.92
N ALA A 371 -9.57 -19.98 -35.38
CA ALA A 371 -10.84 -19.28 -35.22
C ALA A 371 -11.13 -18.88 -33.76
N ASP A 372 -10.72 -19.71 -32.79
CA ASP A 372 -10.97 -19.50 -31.37
C ASP A 372 -10.38 -18.18 -30.82
N TYR A 373 -9.29 -17.68 -31.42
CA TYR A 373 -8.66 -16.42 -30.99
C TYR A 373 -9.47 -15.17 -31.34
N TYR A 374 -10.50 -15.29 -32.18
CA TYR A 374 -11.40 -14.20 -32.56
C TYR A 374 -12.64 -14.12 -31.65
N SER A 375 -12.83 -15.11 -30.79
CA SER A 375 -13.95 -15.17 -29.85
C SER A 375 -13.84 -14.13 -28.75
N SER A 376 -14.99 -13.66 -28.27
CA SER A 376 -15.02 -12.79 -27.08
C SER A 376 -14.58 -13.56 -25.85
N ILE A 377 -13.90 -12.88 -24.95
CA ILE A 377 -13.53 -13.43 -23.64
C ILE A 377 -14.45 -12.92 -22.53
N SER A 378 -14.55 -13.69 -21.45
CA SER A 378 -15.21 -13.29 -20.21
C SER A 378 -14.44 -12.20 -19.46
N THR A 379 -15.11 -11.53 -18.51
CA THR A 379 -14.45 -10.58 -17.60
C THR A 379 -13.34 -11.24 -16.79
N ASN A 380 -13.52 -12.50 -16.35
CA ASN A 380 -12.48 -13.24 -15.63
C ASN A 380 -11.22 -13.45 -16.48
N GLU A 381 -11.37 -13.88 -17.74
CA GLU A 381 -10.25 -14.03 -18.68
C GLU A 381 -9.57 -12.70 -19.00
N LEU A 382 -10.34 -11.61 -19.10
CA LEU A 382 -9.80 -10.26 -19.23
C LEU A 382 -8.92 -9.91 -18.02
N LEU A 383 -9.39 -10.16 -16.80
CA LEU A 383 -8.61 -9.91 -15.57
C LEU A 383 -7.37 -10.79 -15.49
N LEU A 384 -7.46 -12.08 -15.84
CA LEU A 384 -6.31 -12.97 -15.93
C LEU A 384 -5.26 -12.45 -16.92
N ARG A 385 -5.70 -11.89 -18.05
CA ARG A 385 -4.80 -11.28 -19.03
C ARG A 385 -4.15 -9.99 -18.50
N MET A 386 -4.90 -9.15 -17.78
CA MET A 386 -4.36 -7.94 -17.12
C MET A 386 -3.30 -8.30 -16.08
N VAL A 387 -3.62 -9.24 -15.19
CA VAL A 387 -2.71 -9.72 -14.14
C VAL A 387 -1.51 -10.45 -14.74
N GLY A 388 -1.71 -11.26 -15.79
CA GLY A 388 -0.64 -11.93 -16.51
C GLY A 388 0.38 -10.96 -17.12
N ASN A 389 -0.06 -9.79 -17.58
CA ASN A 389 0.86 -8.74 -18.05
C ASN A 389 1.72 -8.19 -16.90
N LEU A 390 1.13 -7.93 -15.72
CA LEU A 390 1.85 -7.49 -14.52
C LEU A 390 2.83 -8.56 -14.01
N LEU A 391 2.41 -9.83 -14.02
CA LEU A 391 3.20 -10.98 -13.63
C LEU A 391 4.45 -11.12 -14.52
N ASN A 392 4.29 -10.92 -15.84
CA ASN A 392 5.42 -10.93 -16.77
C ASN A 392 6.39 -9.75 -16.55
N ILE A 393 5.89 -8.59 -16.12
CA ILE A 393 6.76 -7.46 -15.72
C ILE A 393 7.54 -7.83 -14.46
N GLY A 394 6.88 -8.37 -13.43
CA GLY A 394 7.54 -8.82 -12.20
C GLY A 394 8.62 -9.88 -12.44
N LYS A 395 8.36 -10.85 -13.33
CA LYS A 395 9.34 -11.88 -13.74
C LYS A 395 10.57 -11.32 -14.45
N ARG A 396 10.41 -10.24 -15.22
CA ARG A 396 11.49 -9.60 -15.98
C ARG A 396 12.36 -8.68 -15.13
N GLY A 397 11.87 -8.24 -13.98
CA GLY A 397 12.60 -7.33 -13.12
C GLY A 397 13.93 -7.92 -12.65
N GLU A 398 14.93 -7.06 -12.43
CA GLU A 398 16.31 -7.43 -12.09
C GLU A 398 16.47 -7.93 -10.64
N GLY A 399 15.46 -8.60 -10.07
CA GLY A 399 15.51 -9.11 -8.69
C GLY A 399 15.56 -8.03 -7.61
N ASN A 400 15.09 -6.81 -7.90
CA ASN A 400 14.93 -5.78 -6.86
C ASN A 400 13.64 -5.99 -6.04
N GLU A 401 13.57 -5.41 -4.84
CA GLU A 401 12.44 -5.57 -3.90
C GLU A 401 11.08 -5.22 -4.55
N LYS A 402 11.05 -4.16 -5.37
CA LYS A 402 9.83 -3.74 -6.08
C LYS A 402 9.36 -4.77 -7.10
N SER A 403 10.29 -5.43 -7.79
CA SER A 403 9.97 -6.45 -8.79
C SER A 403 9.44 -7.72 -8.14
N TYR A 404 10.04 -8.15 -7.02
CA TYR A 404 9.53 -9.27 -6.24
C TYR A 404 8.18 -8.98 -5.60
N GLN A 405 7.97 -7.76 -5.11
CA GLN A 405 6.67 -7.32 -4.58
C GLN A 405 5.61 -7.37 -5.69
N LEU A 406 5.89 -6.81 -6.87
CA LEU A 406 4.97 -6.86 -8.01
C LEU A 406 4.69 -8.30 -8.45
N LEU A 407 5.72 -9.14 -8.53
CA LEU A 407 5.57 -10.56 -8.90
C LEU A 407 4.68 -11.30 -7.91
N ARG A 408 4.89 -11.07 -6.61
CA ARG A 408 4.05 -11.62 -5.54
C ARG A 408 2.61 -11.15 -5.67
N ASP A 409 2.38 -9.84 -5.69
CA ASP A 409 1.03 -9.27 -5.74
C ASP A 409 0.27 -9.76 -6.98
N SER A 410 0.98 -9.89 -8.11
CA SER A 410 0.40 -10.43 -9.35
C SER A 410 0.08 -11.92 -9.26
N LEU A 411 0.92 -12.73 -8.58
CA LEU A 411 0.64 -14.15 -8.33
C LEU A 411 -0.56 -14.33 -7.40
N ASP A 412 -0.63 -13.54 -6.34
CA ASP A 412 -1.74 -13.58 -5.37
C ASP A 412 -3.07 -13.23 -6.07
N LEU A 413 -3.09 -12.22 -6.93
CA LEU A 413 -4.26 -11.90 -7.77
C LEU A 413 -4.59 -13.01 -8.76
N TYR A 414 -3.60 -13.53 -9.48
CA TYR A 414 -3.82 -14.54 -10.51
C TYR A 414 -4.44 -15.80 -9.90
N LEU A 415 -3.84 -16.30 -8.82
CA LEU A 415 -4.29 -17.50 -8.11
C LEU A 415 -5.59 -17.28 -7.33
N THR A 416 -6.01 -16.03 -7.11
CA THR A 416 -7.36 -15.74 -6.61
C THR A 416 -8.42 -15.90 -7.69
N ILE A 417 -8.07 -15.63 -8.95
CA ILE A 417 -8.99 -15.75 -10.11
C ILE A 417 -8.96 -17.18 -10.68
N ASP A 418 -7.78 -17.80 -10.76
CA ASP A 418 -7.53 -19.16 -11.25
C ASP A 418 -6.69 -19.96 -10.23
N PRO A 419 -7.33 -20.50 -9.17
CA PRO A 419 -6.63 -21.13 -8.04
C PRO A 419 -5.94 -22.44 -8.36
N ASP A 420 -6.35 -23.13 -9.44
CA ASP A 420 -5.85 -24.46 -9.79
C ASP A 420 -4.69 -24.43 -10.79
N ASN A 421 -4.11 -23.25 -11.03
CA ASN A 421 -2.97 -23.09 -11.91
C ASN A 421 -1.67 -23.63 -11.30
N VAL A 422 -1.39 -24.92 -11.53
CA VAL A 422 -0.23 -25.64 -10.99
C VAL A 422 1.11 -24.92 -11.26
N GLN A 423 1.29 -24.36 -12.46
CA GLN A 423 2.52 -23.67 -12.83
C GLN A 423 2.78 -22.44 -11.95
N TYR A 424 1.72 -21.66 -11.66
CA TYR A 424 1.84 -20.45 -10.84
C TYR A 424 1.81 -20.73 -9.35
N LEU A 425 1.13 -21.79 -8.90
CA LEU A 425 1.28 -22.30 -7.53
C LEU A 425 2.75 -22.69 -7.25
N LEU A 426 3.39 -23.42 -8.16
CA LEU A 426 4.82 -23.77 -8.05
C LEU A 426 5.71 -22.53 -8.04
N LEU A 427 5.40 -21.53 -8.86
CA LEU A 427 6.14 -20.27 -8.88
C LEU A 427 5.97 -19.48 -7.58
N GLN A 428 4.76 -19.43 -7.01
CA GLN A 428 4.46 -18.77 -5.74
C GLN A 428 5.21 -19.47 -4.59
N ALA A 429 5.18 -20.81 -4.53
CA ALA A 429 5.94 -21.57 -3.54
C ALA A 429 7.45 -21.29 -3.61
N ARG A 430 8.03 -21.27 -4.83
CA ARG A 430 9.45 -20.93 -5.05
C ARG A 430 9.77 -19.49 -4.66
N LEU A 431 8.87 -18.55 -4.95
CA LEU A 431 9.03 -17.15 -4.58
C LEU A 431 9.00 -16.98 -3.06
N TYR A 432 8.06 -17.61 -2.37
CA TYR A 432 7.96 -17.59 -0.91
C TYR A 432 9.18 -18.20 -0.25
N PHE A 433 9.65 -19.33 -0.79
CA PHE A 433 10.91 -19.93 -0.39
C PHE A 433 12.09 -18.95 -0.55
N HIS A 434 12.23 -18.32 -1.72
CA HIS A 434 13.32 -17.37 -2.01
C HIS A 434 13.29 -16.12 -1.11
N LEU A 435 12.10 -15.58 -0.85
CA LEU A 435 11.90 -14.40 0.00
C LEU A 435 11.94 -14.72 1.50
N GLY A 436 12.07 -16.00 1.86
CA GLY A 436 12.10 -16.44 3.25
C GLY A 436 10.76 -16.26 3.98
N ILE A 437 9.65 -16.43 3.26
CA ILE A 437 8.29 -16.39 3.80
C ILE A 437 7.89 -17.81 4.20
N TRP A 438 7.98 -18.13 5.49
CA TRP A 438 7.90 -19.52 5.98
C TRP A 438 6.58 -19.83 6.70
N PRO A 439 6.15 -21.12 6.72
CA PRO A 439 4.88 -21.58 7.31
C PRO A 439 4.66 -21.26 8.80
N GLU A 440 5.71 -21.06 9.59
CA GLU A 440 5.61 -21.03 11.07
C GLU A 440 4.95 -19.76 11.65
N LYS A 441 4.63 -18.75 10.82
CA LYS A 441 4.18 -17.41 11.28
C LYS A 441 2.83 -16.95 10.68
N VAL A 442 2.01 -17.86 10.17
CA VAL A 442 0.82 -17.48 9.37
C VAL A 442 -0.37 -18.38 9.66
N SER A 443 -1.43 -17.83 10.25
CA SER A 443 -2.70 -18.55 10.49
C SER A 443 -3.77 -18.39 9.39
N THR A 444 -3.56 -17.55 8.36
CA THR A 444 -4.69 -17.06 7.53
C THR A 444 -4.56 -17.18 6.01
N VAL A 445 -3.44 -17.67 5.46
CA VAL A 445 -3.29 -17.96 4.02
C VAL A 445 -2.43 -19.21 3.86
N LEU A 446 -2.83 -20.12 2.95
CA LEU A 446 -2.14 -21.35 2.59
C LEU A 446 -0.62 -21.23 2.83
N THR A 447 -0.11 -21.98 3.80
CA THR A 447 1.31 -22.10 4.02
C THR A 447 1.98 -22.63 2.75
N VAL A 448 3.29 -22.44 2.59
CA VAL A 448 4.04 -23.08 1.49
C VAL A 448 3.73 -24.57 1.41
N LEU A 449 3.51 -25.22 2.56
CA LEU A 449 3.11 -26.63 2.64
C LEU A 449 1.71 -26.87 2.09
N ASP A 450 0.72 -26.02 2.39
CA ASP A 450 -0.63 -26.15 1.85
C ASP A 450 -0.66 -25.96 0.33
N ILE A 451 0.12 -25.01 -0.20
CA ILE A 451 0.30 -24.82 -1.66
C ILE A 451 0.88 -26.10 -2.28
N LEU A 452 1.93 -26.66 -1.67
CA LEU A 452 2.59 -27.88 -2.14
C LEU A 452 1.67 -29.11 -2.07
N GLN A 453 0.83 -29.22 -1.03
CA GLN A 453 -0.20 -30.25 -0.93
C GLN A 453 -1.28 -30.08 -2.02
N HIS A 454 -1.73 -28.85 -2.27
CA HIS A 454 -2.70 -28.56 -3.34
C HIS A 454 -2.15 -28.94 -4.72
N ILE A 455 -0.89 -28.59 -5.00
CA ILE A 455 -0.21 -29.01 -6.24
C ILE A 455 -0.19 -30.53 -6.39
N GLN A 456 0.14 -31.26 -5.31
CA GLN A 456 0.18 -32.72 -5.34
C GLN A 456 -1.20 -33.34 -5.58
N ALA A 457 -2.28 -32.69 -5.10
CA ALA A 457 -3.64 -33.12 -5.36
C ALA A 457 -4.07 -32.86 -6.82
N LEU A 458 -3.65 -31.74 -7.41
CA LEU A 458 -3.99 -31.35 -8.78
C LEU A 458 -3.19 -32.12 -9.85
N ASP A 459 -1.88 -32.29 -9.64
CA ASP A 459 -0.98 -32.95 -10.59
C ASP A 459 0.04 -33.84 -9.85
N PRO A 460 -0.26 -35.15 -9.69
CA PRO A 460 0.66 -36.11 -9.08
C PRO A 460 2.01 -36.24 -9.78
N SER A 461 2.15 -35.82 -11.05
CA SER A 461 3.43 -35.88 -11.76
C SER A 461 4.48 -34.91 -11.19
N GLN A 462 4.03 -33.84 -10.51
CA GLN A 462 4.92 -32.88 -9.85
C GLN A 462 5.50 -33.37 -8.51
N HIS A 463 5.20 -34.61 -8.08
CA HIS A 463 5.59 -35.13 -6.77
C HIS A 463 7.10 -34.99 -6.48
N GLY A 464 7.97 -35.16 -7.47
CA GLY A 464 9.42 -34.96 -7.29
C GLY A 464 9.82 -33.52 -6.99
N ALA A 465 9.24 -32.54 -7.70
CA ALA A 465 9.51 -31.12 -7.49
C ALA A 465 8.93 -30.63 -6.15
N VAL A 466 7.72 -31.12 -5.81
CA VAL A 466 7.07 -30.86 -4.53
C VAL A 466 7.90 -31.44 -3.39
N GLY A 467 8.31 -32.71 -3.49
CA GLY A 467 9.14 -33.37 -2.48
C GLY A 467 10.46 -32.65 -2.20
N TYR A 468 11.13 -32.18 -3.26
CA TYR A 468 12.34 -31.35 -3.13
C TYR A 468 12.09 -30.05 -2.35
N LEU A 469 11.02 -29.32 -2.68
CA LEU A 469 10.68 -28.07 -2.00
C LEU A 469 10.24 -28.30 -0.54
N VAL A 470 9.49 -29.37 -0.27
CA VAL A 470 9.11 -29.76 1.10
C VAL A 470 10.34 -30.08 1.92
N GLN A 471 11.24 -30.93 1.41
CA GLN A 471 12.47 -31.30 2.11
C GLN A 471 13.33 -30.06 2.43
N HIS A 472 13.56 -29.20 1.44
CA HIS A 472 14.36 -28.00 1.63
C HIS A 472 13.70 -27.01 2.62
N THR A 473 12.36 -26.93 2.63
CA THR A 473 11.60 -26.11 3.59
C THR A 473 11.78 -26.65 5.01
N LEU A 474 11.69 -27.97 5.20
CA LEU A 474 11.89 -28.63 6.49
C LEU A 474 13.33 -28.50 7.01
N GLU A 475 14.33 -28.67 6.14
CA GLU A 475 15.74 -28.45 6.48
C GLU A 475 15.99 -27.01 6.95
N HIS A 476 15.44 -26.02 6.24
CA HIS A 476 15.56 -24.62 6.63
C HIS A 476 14.89 -24.32 7.99
N ILE A 477 13.68 -24.87 8.22
CA ILE A 477 13.00 -24.80 9.52
C ILE A 477 13.87 -25.38 10.64
N GLN A 478 14.48 -26.55 10.42
CA GLN A 478 15.35 -27.19 11.39
C GLN A 478 16.60 -26.37 11.69
N HIS A 479 17.22 -25.76 10.67
CA HIS A 479 18.37 -24.86 10.84
C HIS A 479 18.03 -23.57 11.60
N LYS A 480 16.83 -23.00 11.43
CA LYS A 480 16.39 -21.78 12.14
C LYS A 480 15.93 -21.99 13.59
N ARG A 481 15.65 -23.23 14.02
CA ARG A 481 15.37 -23.54 15.44
C ARG A 481 16.52 -23.18 16.39
N HIS A 482 17.72 -22.93 15.85
CA HIS A 482 18.86 -22.39 16.57
C HIS A 482 19.13 -20.96 16.05
N PRO A 483 18.40 -19.95 16.55
CA PRO A 483 18.63 -18.58 16.12
C PRO A 483 20.06 -18.20 16.51
N ILE A 484 20.89 -17.90 15.50
CA ILE A 484 22.16 -17.22 15.72
C ILE A 484 21.77 -15.87 16.36
N GLU A 485 22.11 -15.69 17.63
CA GLU A 485 21.90 -14.40 18.29
C GLU A 485 22.58 -13.31 17.43
N PRO A 486 21.89 -12.20 17.15
CA PRO A 486 22.48 -11.14 16.34
C PRO A 486 23.75 -10.65 17.02
N GLU A 487 24.87 -10.73 16.29
CA GLU A 487 26.19 -10.34 16.78
C GLU A 487 26.17 -8.86 17.23
N VAL A 488 26.55 -8.64 18.49
CA VAL A 488 26.66 -7.29 19.07
C VAL A 488 28.04 -6.74 18.73
N LYS A 489 28.08 -5.70 17.90
CA LYS A 489 29.31 -5.06 17.43
C LYS A 489 29.64 -3.84 18.26
N ARG A 490 30.67 -3.97 19.10
CA ARG A 490 31.18 -2.89 19.97
C ARG A 490 32.41 -2.24 19.36
N ARG A 491 32.45 -0.91 19.24
CA ARG A 491 33.62 -0.16 18.75
C ARG A 491 34.85 -0.37 19.64
N SER A 492 34.63 -0.53 20.94
CA SER A 492 35.66 -0.81 21.93
C SER A 492 36.41 -2.13 21.71
N ALA A 493 35.87 -3.04 20.88
CA ALA A 493 36.55 -4.28 20.55
C ALA A 493 37.79 -4.01 19.66
N PRO A 494 38.93 -4.67 19.94
CA PRO A 494 40.19 -4.40 19.23
C PRO A 494 40.10 -4.67 17.71
N GLU A 495 39.28 -5.66 17.32
CA GLU A 495 38.97 -6.01 15.94
C GLU A 495 38.21 -4.92 15.16
N HIS A 496 37.57 -3.98 15.87
CA HIS A 496 36.79 -2.89 15.29
C HIS A 496 37.53 -1.54 15.31
N SER A 497 38.79 -1.52 15.75
CA SER A 497 39.61 -0.29 15.89
C SER A 497 39.77 0.54 14.60
N GLN A 498 39.60 -0.08 13.44
CA GLN A 498 39.70 0.62 12.15
C GLN A 498 38.39 1.27 11.66
N VAL A 499 37.26 0.99 12.32
CA VAL A 499 35.93 1.47 11.92
C VAL A 499 35.78 2.95 12.27
N GLN A 500 35.74 3.82 11.25
CA GLN A 500 35.75 5.27 11.43
C GLN A 500 34.36 5.90 11.57
N TYR A 501 33.34 5.35 10.92
CA TYR A 501 32.02 5.99 10.81
C TYR A 501 30.95 5.21 11.55
N SER A 502 30.01 5.91 12.18
CA SER A 502 28.93 5.33 12.95
C SER A 502 27.62 5.19 12.16
N VAL A 503 26.79 4.25 12.62
CA VAL A 503 25.43 4.09 12.18
C VAL A 503 24.63 5.37 12.40
N GLY A 504 23.85 5.77 11.39
CA GLY A 504 23.05 6.98 11.36
C GLY A 504 23.73 8.19 10.70
N LEU A 505 25.03 8.14 10.40
CA LEU A 505 25.72 9.21 9.68
C LEU A 505 25.30 9.29 8.21
N VAL A 506 25.11 10.52 7.74
CA VAL A 506 24.85 10.82 6.33
C VAL A 506 26.17 11.01 5.61
N MET A 507 26.38 10.21 4.57
CA MET A 507 27.63 10.08 3.82
C MET A 507 27.42 10.41 2.35
N LYS A 508 28.53 10.75 1.68
CA LYS A 508 28.62 10.86 0.24
C LYS A 508 29.69 9.89 -0.27
N HIS A 509 29.40 9.23 -1.38
CA HIS A 509 30.37 8.36 -2.02
C HIS A 509 31.31 9.17 -2.92
N LYS A 510 32.62 9.13 -2.66
CA LYS A 510 33.63 10.00 -3.31
C LYS A 510 33.69 9.88 -4.83
N ARG A 511 33.56 8.64 -5.37
CA ARG A 511 33.69 8.38 -6.82
C ARG A 511 32.36 8.56 -7.56
N SER A 512 31.34 7.81 -7.15
CA SER A 512 30.01 7.82 -7.78
C SER A 512 29.12 9.01 -7.40
N GLY A 513 29.45 9.77 -6.36
CA GLY A 513 28.76 11.01 -5.98
C GLY A 513 27.39 10.86 -5.31
N TYR A 514 26.91 9.64 -5.05
CA TYR A 514 25.60 9.43 -4.41
C TYR A 514 25.62 9.73 -2.92
N ASN A 515 24.49 10.14 -2.37
CA ASN A 515 24.28 10.38 -0.94
C ASN A 515 23.61 9.16 -0.29
N CYS A 516 24.00 8.84 0.93
CA CYS A 516 23.48 7.69 1.66
C CYS A 516 23.53 7.87 3.18
N VAL A 517 22.87 6.97 3.91
CA VAL A 517 22.98 6.85 5.37
C VAL A 517 23.49 5.47 5.73
N ILE A 518 24.42 5.39 6.69
CA ILE A 518 24.97 4.12 7.20
C ILE A 518 23.95 3.47 8.14
N TYR A 519 23.57 2.22 7.86
CA TYR A 519 22.70 1.42 8.75
C TYR A 519 23.40 0.17 9.33
N GLY A 520 24.67 -0.04 9.01
CA GLY A 520 25.49 -1.08 9.60
C GLY A 520 26.91 -1.08 9.05
N TRP A 521 27.81 -1.77 9.73
CA TRP A 521 29.22 -1.87 9.32
C TRP A 521 29.80 -3.24 9.66
N ASP A 522 30.82 -3.64 8.90
CA ASP A 522 31.65 -4.81 9.13
C ASP A 522 33.13 -4.37 9.19
N PRO A 523 33.95 -4.89 10.10
CA PRO A 523 35.36 -4.52 10.20
C PRO A 523 36.19 -4.94 8.98
N LYS A 524 35.70 -5.94 8.23
CA LYS A 524 36.27 -6.45 6.99
C LYS A 524 35.15 -6.82 6.03
N CYS A 525 35.45 -6.99 4.75
CA CYS A 525 34.46 -7.42 3.76
C CYS A 525 33.92 -8.82 4.10
N THR A 526 32.60 -8.93 4.27
CA THR A 526 31.89 -10.20 4.57
C THR A 526 31.24 -10.83 3.35
N MET A 527 31.37 -10.22 2.17
CA MET A 527 30.77 -10.70 0.93
C MET A 527 31.51 -11.90 0.33
N SER A 528 30.83 -12.66 -0.53
CA SER A 528 31.41 -13.83 -1.20
C SER A 528 32.62 -13.45 -2.08
N GLN A 529 33.52 -14.42 -2.30
CA GLN A 529 34.69 -14.21 -3.14
C GLN A 529 34.33 -13.80 -4.59
N GLU A 530 33.21 -14.32 -5.09
CA GLU A 530 32.65 -13.95 -6.39
C GLU A 530 32.25 -12.48 -6.44
N TRP A 531 31.59 -11.98 -5.39
CA TRP A 531 31.22 -10.57 -5.26
C TRP A 531 32.46 -9.68 -5.17
N ILE A 532 33.44 -10.05 -4.33
CA ILE A 532 34.72 -9.33 -4.16
C ILE A 532 35.45 -9.19 -5.51
N THR A 533 35.43 -10.24 -6.32
CA THR A 533 36.05 -10.25 -7.65
C THR A 533 35.28 -9.36 -8.63
N THR A 534 33.95 -9.51 -8.68
CA THR A 534 33.05 -8.75 -9.55
C THR A 534 33.13 -7.25 -9.27
N MET A 535 33.09 -6.86 -8.00
CA MET A 535 33.19 -5.46 -7.55
C MET A 535 34.63 -4.94 -7.50
N ARG A 536 35.61 -5.76 -7.92
CA ARG A 536 37.04 -5.41 -8.02
C ARG A 536 37.61 -4.84 -6.72
N VAL A 537 37.20 -5.40 -5.58
CA VAL A 537 37.67 -4.98 -4.24
C VAL A 537 39.19 -5.08 -4.11
N HIS A 538 39.82 -6.00 -4.84
CA HIS A 538 41.28 -6.14 -4.92
C HIS A 538 42.01 -4.93 -5.52
N GLN A 539 41.31 -4.04 -6.23
CA GLN A 539 41.86 -2.80 -6.81
C GLN A 539 41.73 -1.60 -5.88
N LEU A 540 41.06 -1.76 -4.73
CA LEU A 540 40.95 -0.73 -3.70
C LEU A 540 42.27 -0.58 -2.95
N SER A 541 42.60 0.64 -2.52
CA SER A 541 43.89 0.93 -1.89
C SER A 541 44.08 0.17 -0.59
N ASN A 542 43.01 -0.05 0.17
CA ASN A 542 43.04 -0.81 1.42
C ASN A 542 42.44 -2.23 1.30
N GLY A 543 42.09 -2.66 0.08
CA GLY A 543 41.59 -4.01 -0.22
C GLY A 543 40.35 -4.43 0.58
N ALA A 544 40.21 -5.74 0.84
CA ALA A 544 39.07 -6.34 1.55
C ALA A 544 39.21 -6.33 3.10
N ASN A 545 40.39 -5.98 3.62
CA ASN A 545 40.70 -6.00 5.05
C ASN A 545 40.34 -4.69 5.78
N GLN A 546 39.89 -3.67 5.04
CA GLN A 546 39.35 -2.44 5.62
C GLN A 546 37.87 -2.62 6.00
N PRO A 547 37.30 -1.70 6.79
CA PRO A 547 35.87 -1.71 7.07
C PRO A 547 34.99 -1.45 5.85
N PHE A 548 33.81 -2.09 5.85
CA PHE A 548 32.77 -1.89 4.86
C PHE A 548 31.45 -1.52 5.54
N TYR A 549 30.62 -0.76 4.82
CA TYR A 549 29.40 -0.17 5.34
C TYR A 549 28.20 -0.58 4.50
N ASN A 550 27.15 -0.98 5.21
CA ASN A 550 25.83 -1.15 4.65
C ASN A 550 25.13 0.22 4.62
N VAL A 551 24.77 0.69 3.43
CA VAL A 551 24.25 2.05 3.23
C VAL A 551 22.91 2.07 2.48
N LEU A 552 22.00 2.94 2.93
CA LEU A 552 20.75 3.24 2.23
C LEU A 552 20.97 4.47 1.35
N VAL A 553 20.80 4.33 0.02
CA VAL A 553 21.13 5.37 -0.96
C VAL A 553 19.91 6.20 -1.35
N GLN A 554 20.09 7.48 -1.65
CA GLN A 554 18.97 8.37 -2.03
C GLN A 554 18.14 7.88 -3.24
N ASP A 555 18.70 7.03 -4.11
CA ASP A 555 18.00 6.41 -5.25
C ASP A 555 17.08 5.24 -4.85
N GLY A 556 17.06 4.86 -3.57
CA GLY A 556 16.26 3.75 -3.04
C GLY A 556 16.97 2.39 -3.08
N THR A 557 18.26 2.34 -3.41
CA THR A 557 19.05 1.10 -3.37
C THR A 557 19.79 0.94 -2.05
N CYS A 558 19.93 -0.32 -1.60
CA CYS A 558 20.87 -0.68 -0.54
C CYS A 558 22.21 -1.05 -1.19
N ARG A 559 23.32 -0.55 -0.65
CA ARG A 559 24.67 -0.83 -1.18
C ARG A 559 25.65 -1.20 -0.08
N TYR A 560 26.71 -1.88 -0.47
CA TYR A 560 27.83 -2.22 0.41
C TYR A 560 29.08 -1.48 -0.07
N ALA A 561 29.56 -0.54 0.75
CA ALA A 561 30.59 0.43 0.35
C ALA A 561 31.83 0.34 1.26
N ALA A 562 33.02 0.37 0.64
CA ALA A 562 34.29 0.41 1.36
C ALA A 562 34.50 1.75 2.07
N GLN A 563 35.11 1.74 3.27
CA GLN A 563 35.41 2.94 4.06
C GLN A 563 36.13 4.03 3.27
N GLU A 564 37.15 3.67 2.48
CA GLU A 564 37.95 4.64 1.72
C GLU A 564 37.14 5.47 0.73
N ASN A 565 36.01 4.93 0.25
CA ASN A 565 35.14 5.56 -0.74
C ASN A 565 34.01 6.41 -0.14
N LEU A 566 33.90 6.47 1.19
CA LEU A 566 32.91 7.27 1.89
C LEU A 566 33.55 8.49 2.55
N GLU A 567 32.81 9.60 2.56
CA GLU A 567 33.09 10.81 3.31
C GLU A 567 31.79 11.36 3.94
N PRO A 568 31.86 12.01 5.11
CA PRO A 568 30.68 12.67 5.70
C PRO A 568 30.11 13.72 4.77
N HIS A 569 28.78 13.81 4.70
CA HIS A 569 28.13 14.85 3.91
C HIS A 569 28.33 16.24 4.56
N SER A 570 28.65 17.25 3.76
CA SER A 570 29.06 18.58 4.24
C SER A 570 27.92 19.46 4.76
N ALA A 571 26.67 19.09 4.46
CA ALA A 571 25.47 19.81 4.88
C ALA A 571 24.39 18.84 5.41
N PRO A 572 23.49 19.31 6.29
CA PRO A 572 22.25 18.60 6.63
C PRO A 572 21.50 18.10 5.39
N LEU A 573 21.36 16.77 5.24
CA LEU A 573 20.62 16.17 4.13
C LEU A 573 19.81 14.96 4.61
N GLU A 574 18.48 15.07 4.47
CA GLU A 574 17.57 13.96 4.70
C GLU A 574 17.60 13.00 3.49
N ILE A 575 17.95 11.73 3.73
CA ILE A 575 17.93 10.66 2.73
C ILE A 575 16.53 10.09 2.62
N ALA A 576 15.85 10.38 1.50
CA ALA A 576 14.51 9.86 1.20
C ALA A 576 14.54 8.40 0.71
N HIS A 577 14.98 7.46 1.56
CA HIS A 577 15.00 6.03 1.22
C HIS A 577 13.84 5.28 1.92
N PRO A 578 13.10 4.38 1.23
CA PRO A 578 11.91 3.70 1.77
C PRO A 578 12.13 2.93 3.08
N GLU A 579 13.29 2.30 3.23
CA GLU A 579 13.66 1.48 4.38
C GLU A 579 14.24 2.26 5.57
N VAL A 580 14.38 3.60 5.50
CA VAL A 580 15.01 4.38 6.61
C VAL A 580 14.31 4.15 7.94
N GLY A 581 12.98 4.16 7.95
CA GLY A 581 12.22 3.96 9.18
C GLY A 581 12.40 2.57 9.79
N ARG A 582 12.79 1.56 9.01
CA ARG A 582 13.11 0.22 9.55
C ARG A 582 14.25 0.26 10.57
N TYR A 583 15.19 1.19 10.40
CA TYR A 583 16.43 1.28 11.17
C TYR A 583 16.46 2.48 12.13
N PHE A 584 15.78 3.57 11.78
CA PHE A 584 15.89 4.85 12.48
C PHE A 584 14.53 5.34 12.98
N THR A 585 14.52 6.02 14.13
CA THR A 585 13.32 6.61 14.75
C THR A 585 13.10 8.06 14.31
N GLU A 586 14.16 8.82 14.07
CA GLU A 586 14.08 10.23 13.69
C GLU A 586 15.32 10.72 12.94
N PHE A 587 15.16 11.83 12.24
CA PHE A 587 16.26 12.58 11.62
C PHE A 587 16.52 13.86 12.42
N ALA A 588 17.67 13.91 13.09
CA ALA A 588 18.12 15.01 13.95
C ALA A 588 18.98 16.01 13.18
N ASP A 589 18.47 16.46 12.02
CA ASP A 589 19.06 17.42 11.06
C ASP A 589 20.40 17.02 10.42
N THR A 590 21.36 16.50 11.17
CA THR A 590 22.69 16.10 10.66
C THR A 590 22.84 14.58 10.51
N HIS A 591 22.08 13.83 11.31
CA HIS A 591 22.19 12.38 11.40
C HIS A 591 20.84 11.75 11.73
N TYR A 592 20.76 10.43 11.57
CA TYR A 592 19.62 9.62 11.97
C TYR A 592 19.85 8.97 13.33
N ILE A 593 18.80 8.93 14.15
CA ILE A 593 18.84 8.27 15.46
C ILE A 593 18.37 6.83 15.28
N ALA A 594 19.24 5.89 15.65
CA ALA A 594 18.98 4.46 15.57
C ALA A 594 17.80 4.04 16.46
N ASN A 595 16.99 3.08 16.01
CA ASN A 595 15.97 2.47 16.86
C ASN A 595 16.55 1.43 17.84
N GLU A 596 15.74 0.98 18.79
CA GLU A 596 16.16 0.06 19.86
C GLU A 596 16.86 -1.21 19.34
N GLU A 597 16.38 -1.76 18.23
CA GLU A 597 16.93 -2.98 17.62
C GLU A 597 18.31 -2.73 17.00
N LEU A 598 18.48 -1.60 16.30
CA LEU A 598 19.75 -1.23 15.72
C LEU A 598 20.77 -0.83 16.79
N GLN A 599 20.32 -0.16 17.86
CA GLN A 599 21.14 0.14 19.04
C GLN A 599 21.59 -1.14 19.75
N THR A 600 20.74 -2.17 19.83
CA THR A 600 21.13 -3.46 20.41
C THR A 600 22.29 -4.11 19.66
N ARG A 601 22.35 -3.95 18.32
CA ARG A 601 23.45 -4.45 17.49
C ARG A 601 24.70 -3.57 17.51
N TYR A 602 24.52 -2.25 17.62
CA TYR A 602 25.59 -1.26 17.59
C TYR A 602 25.48 -0.31 18.80
N PRO A 603 25.67 -0.80 20.04
CA PRO A 603 25.33 -0.06 21.26
C PRO A 603 26.15 1.21 21.49
N GLU A 604 27.37 1.26 20.95
CA GLU A 604 28.30 2.38 21.15
C GLU A 604 28.18 3.46 20.05
N ASP A 605 27.51 3.18 18.93
CA ASP A 605 27.45 4.09 17.78
C ASP A 605 26.55 5.30 18.05
N THR A 606 25.50 5.16 18.86
CA THR A 606 24.56 6.26 19.15
C THR A 606 25.25 7.44 19.85
N VAL A 607 26.21 7.15 20.72
CA VAL A 607 26.99 8.16 21.44
C VAL A 607 27.96 8.87 20.49
N GLU A 608 28.66 8.12 19.65
CA GLU A 608 29.59 8.66 18.64
C GLU A 608 28.90 9.57 17.63
N THR A 609 27.74 9.15 17.12
CA THR A 609 26.96 9.94 16.14
C THR A 609 26.53 11.29 16.73
N GLN A 610 26.21 11.34 18.03
CA GLN A 610 25.83 12.58 18.72
C GLN A 610 27.03 13.50 19.00
N GLN A 611 28.24 12.96 19.15
CA GLN A 611 29.45 13.73 19.46
C GLN A 611 30.11 14.36 18.21
N HIS A 612 29.87 13.80 17.01
CA HIS A 612 30.49 14.26 15.76
C HIS A 612 29.51 14.55 14.60
N PRO A 613 28.50 15.43 14.78
CA PRO A 613 27.44 15.63 13.78
C PRO A 613 27.90 16.31 12.48
N LEU A 614 28.87 17.23 12.53
CA LEU A 614 29.41 17.96 11.36
C LEU A 614 30.84 18.44 11.70
N HIS A 615 31.87 17.71 11.24
CA HIS A 615 33.32 18.01 11.33
C HIS A 615 33.97 18.13 12.73
N SER A 616 34.94 17.23 12.98
CA SER A 616 36.29 17.67 13.33
C SER A 616 37.27 17.13 12.27
N VAL A 617 37.30 17.76 11.09
CA VAL A 617 38.47 17.66 10.22
C VAL A 617 39.52 18.58 10.83
N THR A 618 40.26 18.05 11.80
CA THR A 618 41.59 18.58 12.11
C THR A 618 42.55 17.66 11.39
N VAL A 619 43.09 18.14 10.28
CA VAL A 619 44.22 17.51 9.59
C VAL A 619 45.35 17.44 10.62
N HIS A 620 45.70 16.24 11.10
CA HIS A 620 47.00 16.00 11.70
C HIS A 620 48.03 16.10 10.58
N VAL A 621 48.52 17.33 10.33
CA VAL A 621 49.79 17.53 9.66
C VAL A 621 50.86 17.11 10.65
N LEU A 622 51.49 15.98 10.37
CA LEU A 622 52.71 15.53 11.04
C LEU A 622 53.77 16.63 10.91
N GLY A 623 54.32 17.07 12.05
CA GLY A 623 55.57 17.81 12.12
C GLY A 623 56.77 16.88 12.07
#